data_AF-A0A4U0XUX3-F1
#
_entry.id   AF-A0A4U0XUX3-F1
#
_cell.length_a   1.000
_cell.length_b   1.000
_cell.length_c   1.000
_cell.angle_alpha   90.00
_cell.angle_beta   90.00
_cell.angle_gamma   90.00
#
_symmetry.space_group_name_H-M   'P 1'
#
loop_
_entity.id
_entity.type
_entity.pdbx_description
1 polymer ?
#
loop_
_entity_poly.entity_id
_entity_poly.type
_entity_poly.pdbx_seq_one_letter_code
_entity_poly.pdbx_strand_id
1 'polypeptide(L)' 'MKSYTFGKGYRPHRFCPECSSSILIDFKDSDDETERDELAMNASLFKDINLEHASFTTFDGKNELDPPYEV' A
#
# COMPACT_ATOMS: atom_id res chain seq x y z
N MET A 1 -10.13 -4.66 -11.69
CA MET A 1 -8.93 -4.06 -11.06
C MET A 1 -7.70 -4.73 -11.63
N LYS A 2 -6.65 -3.95 -11.96
CA LYS A 2 -5.33 -4.51 -12.30
C LYS A 2 -4.52 -4.69 -11.02
N SER A 3 -3.72 -5.75 -10.95
CA SER A 3 -2.87 -6.06 -9.81
C SER A 3 -1.41 -5.94 -10.21
N TYR A 4 -0.60 -5.38 -9.33
CA TYR A 4 0.85 -5.26 -9.47
C TYR A 4 1.53 -5.71 -8.18
N THR A 5 2.59 -6.48 -8.31
CA THR A 5 3.40 -7.00 -7.19
C THR A 5 4.86 -6.71 -7.49
N PHE A 6 5.64 -6.43 -6.45
CA PHE A 6 7.09 -6.26 -6.53
C PHE A 6 7.76 -6.83 -5.28
N GLY A 7 9.10 -6.83 -5.25
CA GLY A 7 9.87 -7.41 -4.14
C GLY A 7 9.54 -8.90 -3.97
N LYS A 8 9.14 -9.29 -2.75
CA LYS A 8 8.73 -10.67 -2.42
C LYS A 8 7.38 -11.08 -3.03
N GLY A 9 6.59 -10.14 -3.53
CA GLY A 9 5.32 -10.42 -4.22
C GLY A 9 4.12 -10.75 -3.34
N TYR A 10 4.23 -10.57 -2.02
CA TYR A 10 3.19 -10.92 -1.03
C TYR A 10 2.09 -9.87 -0.82
N ARG A 11 2.27 -8.67 -1.37
CA ARG A 11 1.38 -7.53 -1.14
C ARG A 11 0.89 -6.99 -2.49
N PRO A 12 -0.19 -7.55 -3.06
CA PRO A 12 -0.72 -7.07 -4.34
C PRO A 12 -1.29 -5.66 -4.22
N HIS A 13 -0.69 -4.73 -4.96
CA HIS A 13 -1.18 -3.37 -5.15
C HIS A 13 -2.25 -3.38 -6.25
N ARG A 14 -3.45 -2.90 -5.95
CA ARG A 14 -4.59 -2.95 -6.87
C ARG A 14 -5.00 -1.57 -7.35
N PHE A 15 -5.14 -1.45 -8.67
CA PHE A 15 -5.41 -0.20 -9.37
C PHE A 15 -6.70 -0.28 -10.18
N CYS A 16 -7.35 0.87 -10.36
CA CYS A 16 -8.46 1.02 -11.31
C CYS A 16 -7.92 0.92 -12.75
N PRO A 17 -8.46 0.02 -13.60
CA PRO A 17 -7.97 -0.13 -14.97
C PRO A 17 -8.32 1.06 -15.89
N GLU A 18 -9.29 1.89 -15.50
CA GLU A 18 -9.81 2.98 -16.32
C GLU A 18 -9.11 4.32 -16.01
N CYS A 19 -9.02 4.67 -14.72
CA CYS A 19 -8.43 5.95 -14.28
C CYS A 19 -7.04 5.80 -13.65
N SER A 20 -6.50 4.59 -13.54
CA SER A 20 -5.17 4.29 -12.95
C SER A 20 -4.99 4.66 -11.47
N SER A 21 -6.05 5.02 -10.75
CA SER A 21 -5.97 5.29 -9.32
C SER A 21 -5.52 4.05 -8.54
N SER A 22 -4.55 4.23 -7.64
CA SER A 22 -4.20 3.25 -6.61
C SER A 22 -5.36 3.14 -5.62
N ILE A 23 -5.95 1.95 -5.50
CA ILE A 23 -7.13 1.71 -4.68
C ILE A 23 -6.71 1.17 -3.32
N LEU A 24 -5.99 0.04 -3.31
CA LEU A 24 -5.60 -0.65 -2.09
C LEU A 24 -4.37 -1.53 -2.25
N ILE A 25 -3.81 -1.94 -1.12
CA ILE A 25 -2.86 -3.05 -0.95
C ILE A 25 -3.54 -4.07 -0.05
N ASP A 26 -3.54 -5.33 -0.49
CA ASP A 26 -4.11 -6.46 0.25
C ASP A 26 -2.99 -7.24 0.94
N PHE A 27 -3.01 -7.30 2.28
CA PHE A 27 -1.94 -7.89 3.08
C PHE A 27 -2.19 -9.36 3.44
N LYS A 28 -3.25 -10.00 2.94
CA LYS A 28 -3.61 -11.39 3.27
C LYS A 28 -2.46 -12.40 3.16
N ASP A 29 -1.50 -12.16 2.27
CA ASP A 29 -0.36 -13.04 2.01
C ASP A 29 0.95 -12.50 2.63
N SER A 30 0.89 -11.47 3.49
CA SER A 30 2.06 -10.83 4.11
C SER A 30 2.93 -11.84 4.88
N ASP A 31 4.24 -11.60 4.86
CA ASP A 31 5.23 -12.36 5.62
C ASP A 31 5.17 -12.05 7.13
N ASP A 32 4.61 -10.91 7.50
CA ASP A 32 4.18 -10.62 8.87
C ASP A 32 2.73 -11.06 9.07
N GLU A 33 2.52 -12.04 9.95
CA GLU A 33 1.17 -12.59 10.22
C GLU A 33 0.24 -11.54 10.85
N THR A 34 0.80 -10.55 11.55
CA THR A 34 0.00 -9.51 12.23
C THR A 34 -0.66 -8.55 11.25
N GLU A 35 -0.17 -8.47 10.01
CA GLU A 35 -0.72 -7.61 8.97
C GLU A 35 -1.78 -8.32 8.09
N ARG A 36 -1.95 -9.64 8.19
CA ARG A 36 -2.74 -10.40 7.19
C ARG A 36 -4.22 -10.06 7.15
N ASP A 37 -4.77 -9.52 8.24
CA ASP A 37 -6.16 -9.08 8.31
C ASP A 37 -6.35 -7.62 7.85
N GLU A 38 -5.28 -6.95 7.41
CA GLU A 38 -5.29 -5.52 7.07
C GLU A 38 -5.45 -5.24 5.56
N LEU A 39 -6.08 -4.09 5.27
CA LEU A 39 -6.12 -3.49 3.94
C LEU A 39 -5.61 -2.05 4.03
N ALA A 40 -4.51 -1.73 3.34
CA ALA A 40 -4.12 -0.34 3.17
C ALA A 40 -4.90 0.26 2.00
N MET A 41 -5.64 1.34 2.23
CA MET A 41 -6.47 1.97 1.21
C MET A 41 -6.03 3.40 0.93
N ASN A 42 -6.22 3.87 -0.30
CA ASN A 42 -5.95 5.26 -0.64
C ASN A 42 -7.03 6.17 -0.04
N ALA A 43 -6.69 6.86 1.06
CA ALA A 43 -7.60 7.73 1.79
C ALA A 43 -8.20 8.87 0.94
N SER A 44 -7.52 9.31 -0.12
CA SER A 44 -8.03 10.37 -1.02
C SER A 44 -9.23 9.96 -1.88
N LEU A 45 -9.54 8.67 -1.95
CA LEU A 45 -10.70 8.15 -2.70
C LEU A 45 -11.99 8.14 -1.89
N PHE A 46 -11.91 8.33 -0.58
CA PHE A 46 -13.07 8.35 0.29
C PHE A 46 -13.70 9.74 0.31
N LYS A 47 -15.04 9.77 0.24
CA LYS A 47 -15.78 11.00 0.51
C LYS A 47 -15.67 11.34 1.99
N ASP A 48 -15.70 12.63 2.28
CA ASP A 48 -15.75 13.17 3.64
C ASP A 48 -14.51 12.89 4.50
N ILE A 49 -13.38 12.51 3.88
CA ILE A 49 -12.06 12.49 4.51
C ILE A 49 -11.31 13.78 4.18
N ASN A 50 -10.93 14.54 5.20
CA ASN A 50 -10.13 15.74 5.04
C ASN A 50 -8.64 15.46 5.31
N LEU A 51 -7.88 15.29 4.23
CA LEU A 51 -6.44 15.01 4.31
C LEU A 51 -5.61 16.22 4.72
N GLU A 52 -6.08 17.46 4.52
CA GLU A 52 -5.32 18.66 4.91
C GLU A 52 -5.15 18.80 6.43
N HIS A 53 -6.10 18.23 7.18
CA HIS A 53 -6.09 18.24 8.64
C HIS A 53 -5.71 16.88 9.25
N ALA A 54 -5.30 15.91 8.42
CA ALA A 54 -4.86 14.61 8.91
C ALA A 54 -3.43 14.70 9.48
N SER A 55 -3.16 13.86 10.49
CA SER A 55 -1.80 13.62 10.95
C SER A 55 -1.18 12.49 10.14
N PHE A 56 0.01 12.73 9.59
CA PHE A 56 0.70 11.76 8.76
C PHE A 56 1.98 11.27 9.45
N THR A 57 2.24 9.98 9.32
CA THR A 57 3.57 9.40 9.54
C THR A 57 4.12 9.03 8.18
N THR A 58 5.33 9.50 7.88
CA THR A 58 6.05 9.14 6.65
C THR A 58 6.97 7.95 6.92
N PHE A 59 7.07 7.04 5.97
CA PHE A 59 7.95 5.88 6.07
C PHE A 59 8.78 5.78 4.79
N ASP A 60 10.11 5.77 4.91
CA ASP A 60 11.02 5.58 3.78
C ASP A 60 11.44 4.10 3.66
N GLY A 61 10.64 3.34 2.91
CA GLY A 61 10.92 1.93 2.68
C GLY A 61 12.22 1.64 1.92
N LYS A 62 12.90 2.65 1.32
CA LYS A 62 14.19 2.42 0.65
C LYS A 62 15.35 2.39 1.64
N ASN A 63 15.33 3.29 2.61
CA ASN A 63 16.44 3.49 3.56
C ASN A 63 16.16 2.90 4.95
N GLU A 64 14.90 2.64 5.30
CA GLU A 64 14.50 2.14 6.63
C GLU A 64 14.19 0.63 6.66
N LEU A 65 14.04 -0.03 5.51
CA LEU A 65 13.80 -1.47 5.44
C LEU A 65 15.08 -2.26 5.17
N ASP A 66 15.25 -3.35 5.92
CA ASP A 66 16.27 -4.35 5.68
C ASP A 66 15.72 -5.59 4.93
N PRO A 67 16.52 -6.22 4.04
CA PRO A 67 17.80 -5.73 3.53
C PRO A 67 17.60 -4.54 2.57
N PRO A 68 18.62 -3.68 2.39
CA PRO A 68 18.54 -2.55 1.46
C PRO A 68 18.21 -3.03 0.03
N TYR A 69 17.39 -2.25 -0.68
CA TYR A 69 17.02 -2.56 -2.06
C TYR A 69 18.26 -2.65 -2.97
N GLU A 70 18.40 -3.78 -3.67
CA GLU A 70 19.35 -3.91 -4.77
C GLU A 70 18.80 -3.19 -6.01
N VAL A 71 19.57 -2.25 -6.56
CA VAL A 71 19.22 -1.41 -7.73
C VAL A 71 19.82 -2.02 -9.00
#